data_AF-A0A6J4JMA7-F1
#
_entry.id   AF-A0A6J4JMA7-F1
#
_cell.length_a   1.000
_cell.length_b   1.000
_cell.length_c   1.000
_cell.angle_alpha   90.00
_cell.angle_beta   90.00
_cell.angle_gamma   90.00
#
_symmetry.space_group_name_H-M   'P 1'
#
loop_
_entity.id
_entity.type
_entity.pdbx_description
1 polymer ?
#
loop_
_entity_poly.entity_id
_entity_poly.type
_entity_poly.pdbx_seq_one_letter_code
_entity_poly.pdbx_strand_id
1 'polypeptide(L)'
;MVGVRWDEQKVASGPEELPGMPALKGLVRSVRTPEFAGITFHEVRARSVLNRVPGSSPMPFAWTVNPYRGCSHACTYCLGPDTPVLMVDGTSVRLADVRVGDLVVGTAMRGDARSLVPTPVHAAWTTTKPAWRVRLADGTVLVASADHRFLTPRGRVHVRPEGCAGDERPHLRVVR
;
A
#
# COMPACT_ATOMS: atom_id res chain seq x y z
N MET A 1 -2.31 -3.10 24.79
CA MET A 1 -2.44 -1.94 23.88
C MET A 1 -1.07 -1.69 23.28
N VAL A 2 -0.88 -1.94 21.98
CA VAL A 2 0.41 -1.66 21.32
C VAL A 2 0.48 -0.15 21.12
N GLY A 3 1.26 0.53 21.94
CA GLY A 3 1.52 1.97 21.77
C GLY A 3 2.16 2.20 20.40
N VAL A 4 1.64 3.16 19.65
CA VAL A 4 2.27 3.56 18.39
C VAL A 4 3.43 4.49 18.73
N ARG A 5 4.53 4.40 17.98
CA ARG A 5 5.79 5.13 18.22
C ARG A 5 5.63 6.65 18.45
N TRP A 6 4.52 7.24 17.99
CA TRP A 6 4.15 8.64 18.18
C TRP A 6 3.77 9.03 19.62
N ASP A 7 3.50 8.06 20.49
CA ASP A 7 2.97 8.33 21.82
C ASP A 7 3.92 9.11 22.74
N GLU A 8 5.23 9.09 22.44
CA GLU A 8 6.29 9.71 23.25
C GLU A 8 6.64 11.15 22.82
N GLN A 9 6.12 11.63 21.69
CA GLN A 9 6.47 12.96 21.13
C GLN A 9 5.43 14.05 21.38
N LYS A 10 4.65 13.91 22.45
CA LYS A 10 3.52 14.80 22.77
C LYS A 10 4.01 16.11 23.42
N VAL A 11 3.53 17.24 22.91
CA VAL A 11 3.57 18.54 23.61
C VAL A 11 2.11 18.93 23.91
N ALA A 12 1.83 19.56 25.06
CA ALA A 12 0.46 19.84 25.47
C ALA A 12 -0.14 21.05 24.72
N SER A 13 -1.14 20.82 23.85
CA SER A 13 -2.42 21.58 23.70
C SER A 13 -3.19 21.29 22.38
N GLY A 14 -4.53 21.46 22.43
CA GLY A 14 -5.49 21.69 21.31
C GLY A 14 -6.29 20.50 20.75
N PRO A 15 -7.65 20.52 20.68
CA PRO A 15 -8.45 19.41 20.17
C PRO A 15 -8.74 19.55 18.67
N GLU A 16 -8.51 18.48 17.92
CA GLU A 16 -9.40 18.04 16.84
C GLU A 16 -9.21 16.53 16.68
N GLU A 17 -10.24 15.78 17.02
CA GLU A 17 -10.27 14.33 16.84
C GLU A 17 -10.58 14.05 15.37
N LEU A 18 -9.58 13.52 14.66
CA LEU A 18 -9.80 12.96 13.32
C LEU A 18 -10.37 11.53 13.49
N PRO A 19 -11.42 11.15 12.75
CA PRO A 19 -12.03 9.82 12.87
C PRO A 19 -10.98 8.70 12.72
N GLY A 20 -10.84 7.86 13.74
CA GLY A 20 -9.88 6.74 13.77
C GLY A 20 -8.44 7.11 14.15
N MET A 21 -8.18 8.33 14.65
CA MET A 21 -6.83 8.78 15.02
C MET A 21 -6.80 9.45 16.41
N PRO A 22 -5.85 9.09 17.30
CA PRO A 22 -5.59 9.87 18.51
C PRO A 22 -5.17 11.29 18.14
N ALA A 23 -5.67 12.29 18.86
CA ALA A 23 -5.47 13.72 18.58
C ALA A 23 -4.00 14.07 18.25
N LEU A 24 -3.78 14.73 17.11
CA LEU A 24 -2.49 15.28 16.70
C LEU A 24 -2.15 16.50 17.58
N LYS A 25 -1.66 16.24 18.80
CA LYS A 25 -1.22 17.30 19.71
C LYS A 25 -0.13 18.16 19.06
N GLY A 26 -0.29 19.47 19.12
CA GLY A 26 0.62 20.43 18.48
C GLY A 26 0.34 20.70 17.00
N LEU A 27 -0.79 20.24 16.44
CA LEU A 27 -1.24 20.62 15.10
C LEU A 27 -1.37 22.15 14.99
N VAL A 28 -0.69 22.74 14.01
CA VAL A 28 -0.75 24.17 13.69
C VAL A 28 -1.76 24.41 12.58
N ARG A 29 -1.64 23.67 11.47
CA ARG A 29 -2.57 23.75 10.34
C ARG A 29 -2.52 22.50 9.46
N SER A 30 -3.55 22.35 8.64
CA SER A 30 -3.61 21.32 7.59
C SER A 30 -3.71 21.98 6.22
N VAL A 31 -2.92 21.49 5.26
CA VAL A 31 -2.91 21.99 3.88
C VAL A 31 -3.21 20.84 2.93
N ARG A 32 -4.18 21.04 2.03
CA ARG A 32 -4.42 20.15 0.89
C ARG A 32 -3.93 20.87 -0.36
N THR A 33 -2.95 20.28 -1.02
CA THR A 33 -2.32 20.84 -2.22
C THR A 33 -2.81 20.06 -3.45
N PRO A 34 -3.29 20.72 -4.51
CA PRO A 34 -3.75 20.04 -5.73
C PRO A 34 -2.71 19.08 -6.35
N GLU A 35 -1.43 19.42 -6.23
CA GLU A 35 -0.29 18.67 -6.77
C GLU A 35 -0.09 17.31 -6.10
N PHE A 36 -0.66 17.12 -4.91
CA PHE A 36 -0.58 15.90 -4.11
C PHE A 36 -1.98 15.38 -3.78
N ALA A 37 -2.74 15.01 -4.81
CA ALA A 37 -4.09 14.51 -4.68
C ALA A 37 -4.18 13.33 -3.69
N GLY A 38 -5.07 13.44 -2.69
CA GLY A 38 -5.26 12.43 -1.65
C GLY A 38 -4.29 12.54 -0.47
N ILE A 39 -3.35 13.50 -0.47
CA ILE A 39 -2.45 13.77 0.64
C ILE A 39 -2.88 15.06 1.35
N THR A 40 -2.91 15.02 2.69
CA THR A 40 -3.07 16.21 3.54
C THR A 40 -1.76 16.42 4.30
N PHE A 41 -1.18 17.61 4.17
CA PHE A 41 0.00 18.00 4.93
C PHE A 41 -0.44 18.58 6.26
N HIS A 42 0.11 18.07 7.35
CA HIS A 42 -0.14 18.58 8.69
C HIS A 42 1.11 19.26 9.21
N GLU A 43 1.04 20.57 9.44
CA GLU A 43 2.09 21.29 10.14
C GLU A 43 1.91 21.03 11.64
N VAL A 44 2.92 20.45 12.29
CA VAL A 44 2.85 20.07 13.70
C VAL A 44 4.06 20.65 14.42
N ARG A 45 3.80 21.36 15.51
CA ARG A 45 4.81 21.81 16.46
C ARG A 45 5.26 20.63 17.32
N ALA A 46 6.42 20.07 16.99
CA ALA A 46 7.04 18.98 17.74
C ALA A 46 8.21 19.48 18.58
N ARG A 47 8.49 18.78 19.70
CA ARG A 47 9.73 18.99 20.47
C ARG A 47 10.97 18.58 19.66
N SER A 48 10.84 17.54 18.82
CA SER A 48 11.87 17.04 17.92
C SER A 48 11.21 16.34 16.72
N VAL A 49 11.77 16.54 15.53
CA VAL A 49 11.38 15.80 14.31
C VAL A 49 12.01 14.39 14.27
N LEU A 50 13.12 14.21 14.99
CA LEU A 50 13.85 12.94 15.07
C LEU A 50 13.28 12.08 16.21
N ASN A 51 13.00 10.83 15.88
CA ASN A 51 12.60 9.77 16.79
C ASN A 51 13.79 8.85 17.04
N ARG A 52 14.17 8.58 18.29
CA ARG A 52 15.14 7.49 18.56
C ARG A 52 14.55 6.16 18.12
N VAL A 53 15.40 5.30 17.59
CA VAL A 53 15.08 3.90 17.35
C VAL A 53 15.53 3.12 18.58
N PRO A 54 14.65 2.31 19.21
CA PRO A 54 15.07 1.44 20.31
C PRO A 54 16.20 0.51 19.86
N GLY A 55 17.18 0.26 20.73
CA GLY A 55 18.35 -0.58 20.39
C GLY A 55 18.02 -2.03 20.02
N SER A 56 16.82 -2.51 20.37
CA SER A 56 16.30 -3.82 19.97
C SER A 56 15.65 -3.85 18.58
N SER A 57 15.54 -2.70 17.90
CA SER A 57 14.95 -2.62 16.57
C SER A 57 15.90 -3.19 15.51
N PRO A 58 15.39 -3.94 14.52
CA PRO A 58 16.21 -4.47 13.43
C PRO A 58 16.61 -3.42 12.38
N MET A 59 16.18 -2.16 12.54
CA MET A 59 16.47 -1.11 11.57
C MET A 59 17.95 -0.70 11.63
N PRO A 60 18.63 -0.48 10.49
CA PRO A 60 20.07 -0.24 10.43
C PRO A 60 20.49 1.19 10.87
N PHE A 61 19.63 1.91 11.59
CA PHE A 61 19.84 3.31 11.98
C PHE A 61 19.30 3.59 13.39
N ALA A 62 19.94 4.54 14.09
CA ALA A 62 19.61 4.89 15.48
C ALA A 62 18.53 5.97 15.64
N TRP A 63 18.19 6.66 14.55
CA TRP A 63 17.22 7.76 14.51
C TRP A 63 16.37 7.67 13.26
N THR A 64 15.11 8.12 13.33
CA THR A 64 14.24 8.27 12.14
C THR A 64 13.48 9.58 12.14
N VAL A 65 13.06 9.98 10.94
CA VAL A 65 11.90 10.85 10.74
C VAL A 65 10.77 9.96 10.22
N ASN A 66 9.57 10.10 10.75
CA ASN A 66 8.38 9.43 10.23
C ASN A 66 7.44 10.52 9.68
N PRO A 67 7.72 11.12 8.52
CA PRO A 67 6.98 12.31 8.07
C PRO A 67 5.55 11.99 7.60
N TYR A 68 5.17 10.72 7.62
CA TYR A 68 3.89 10.23 7.13
C TYR A 68 3.11 9.51 8.23
N ARG A 69 1.80 9.72 8.22
CA ARG A 69 0.83 8.91 8.95
C ARG A 69 0.01 8.12 7.93
N GLY A 70 0.30 6.82 7.82
CA GLY A 70 -0.03 6.03 6.62
C GLY A 70 1.09 6.15 5.57
N CYS A 71 1.16 5.23 4.62
CA CYS A 71 2.07 5.34 3.47
C CYS A 71 1.24 5.79 2.27
N SER A 72 1.75 6.70 1.43
CA SER A 72 1.10 7.06 0.15
C SER A 72 0.91 5.84 -0.76
N HIS A 73 1.81 4.86 -0.63
CA HIS A 73 1.71 3.56 -1.28
C HIS A 73 0.86 2.54 -0.50
N ALA A 74 0.65 2.78 0.80
CA ALA A 74 -0.17 2.01 1.73
C ALA A 74 0.17 0.51 1.86
N CYS A 75 1.33 0.02 1.37
CA CYS A 75 1.61 -1.42 1.20
C CYS A 75 0.40 -2.18 0.64
N THR A 76 -0.36 -1.53 -0.24
CA THR A 76 -1.58 -2.07 -0.80
C THR A 76 -1.26 -2.93 -2.01
N TYR A 77 -2.15 -3.85 -2.34
CA TYR A 77 -2.03 -4.68 -3.56
C TYR A 77 -0.90 -5.72 -3.52
N CYS A 78 -0.79 -6.51 -2.46
CA CYS A 78 0.26 -7.55 -2.38
C CYS A 78 -0.22 -8.88 -2.94
N LEU A 79 0.71 -9.60 -3.59
CA LEU A 79 0.56 -10.96 -4.05
C LEU A 79 1.49 -11.90 -3.27
N GLY A 80 1.22 -13.19 -3.34
CA GLY A 80 2.09 -14.22 -2.81
C GLY A 80 3.45 -14.21 -3.52
N PRO A 81 4.54 -14.55 -2.82
CA PRO A 81 5.91 -14.47 -3.33
C PRO A 81 6.15 -15.32 -4.58
N ASP A 82 5.44 -16.46 -4.69
CA ASP A 82 5.57 -17.39 -5.82
C ASP A 82 4.76 -16.98 -7.06
N THR A 83 4.09 -15.82 -7.03
CA THR A 83 3.30 -15.35 -8.17
C THR A 83 4.23 -15.08 -9.36
N PRO A 84 4.00 -15.71 -10.53
CA PRO A 84 4.81 -15.44 -11.71
C PRO A 84 4.52 -14.03 -12.26
N VAL A 85 5.59 -13.29 -12.54
CA VAL A 85 5.57 -11.97 -13.16
C VAL A 85 6.15 -12.10 -14.56
N LEU A 86 5.39 -11.65 -15.56
CA LEU A 86 5.81 -11.69 -16.96
C LEU A 86 6.87 -10.62 -17.22
N MET A 87 8.05 -11.05 -17.63
CA MET A 87 9.18 -10.21 -18.00
C MET A 87 9.06 -9.78 -19.46
N VAL A 88 9.73 -8.68 -19.85
CA VAL A 88 9.65 -8.16 -21.24
C VAL A 88 10.26 -9.08 -22.30
N ASP A 89 11.12 -10.02 -21.90
CA ASP A 89 11.70 -11.05 -22.76
C ASP A 89 10.77 -12.26 -22.98
N GLY A 90 9.55 -12.23 -22.40
CA GLY A 90 8.57 -13.29 -22.48
C GLY A 90 8.75 -14.40 -21.44
N THR A 91 9.80 -14.35 -20.62
CA THR A 91 9.97 -15.27 -19.50
C THR A 91 9.09 -14.87 -18.31
N SER A 92 9.00 -15.75 -17.32
CA SER A 92 8.33 -15.44 -16.04
C SER A 92 9.28 -15.67 -14.88
N VAL A 93 9.32 -14.70 -13.97
CA VAL A 93 10.10 -14.76 -12.74
C VAL A 93 9.14 -14.65 -11.55
N ARG A 94 9.45 -15.32 -10.44
CA ARG A 94 8.62 -15.20 -9.22
C ARG A 94 8.68 -13.77 -8.71
N LEU A 95 7.57 -13.27 -8.18
CA LEU A 95 7.50 -11.92 -7.59
C LEU A 95 8.58 -11.70 -6.52
N ALA A 96 8.92 -12.72 -5.73
CA ALA A 96 9.99 -12.66 -4.74
C ALA A 96 11.39 -12.44 -5.33
N ASP A 97 11.59 -12.77 -6.60
CA ASP A 97 12.87 -12.68 -7.29
C ASP A 97 12.98 -11.41 -8.15
N VAL A 98 11.87 -10.70 -8.37
CA VAL A 98 11.86 -9.40 -9.06
C VAL A 98 12.69 -8.37 -8.28
N ARG A 99 13.46 -7.56 -8.99
CA ARG A 99 14.36 -6.53 -8.46
C ARG A 99 14.06 -5.16 -9.05
N VAL A 100 14.46 -4.12 -8.31
CA VAL A 100 14.42 -2.74 -8.83
C VAL A 100 15.32 -2.63 -10.04
N GLY A 101 14.81 -2.04 -11.12
CA GLY A 101 15.48 -1.94 -12.41
C GLY A 101 15.05 -3.01 -13.42
N ASP A 102 14.41 -4.10 -12.99
CA ASP A 102 13.86 -5.09 -13.91
C ASP A 102 12.79 -4.47 -14.81
N LEU A 103 12.66 -5.02 -16.02
CA LEU A 103 11.62 -4.65 -16.96
C LEU A 103 10.55 -5.75 -17.01
N VAL A 104 9.34 -5.39 -16.59
CA VAL A 104 8.17 -6.28 -16.62
C VAL A 104 7.17 -5.82 -17.67
N VAL A 105 6.26 -6.71 -18.06
CA VAL A 105 5.13 -6.37 -18.91
C VAL A 105 4.05 -5.69 -18.08
N GLY A 106 3.86 -4.38 -18.29
CA GLY A 106 2.76 -3.61 -17.74
C GLY A 106 1.69 -3.29 -18.78
N THR A 107 0.75 -2.42 -18.42
CA THR A 107 -0.29 -1.97 -19.36
C THR A 107 -0.50 -0.46 -19.29
N ALA A 108 -0.73 0.15 -20.44
CA ALA A 108 -1.09 1.57 -20.57
C ALA A 108 -2.32 1.73 -21.48
N MET A 109 -3.08 2.80 -21.28
CA MET A 109 -4.11 3.20 -22.25
C MET A 109 -3.44 3.91 -23.42
N ARG A 110 -3.80 3.54 -24.65
CA ARG A 110 -3.43 4.21 -25.90
C ARG A 110 -4.73 4.49 -26.67
N GLY A 111 -5.19 5.74 -26.62
CA GLY A 111 -6.57 6.07 -26.98
C GLY A 111 -7.55 5.28 -26.12
N ASP A 112 -8.51 4.63 -26.78
CA ASP A 112 -9.57 3.87 -26.12
C ASP A 112 -9.18 2.40 -25.82
N ALA A 113 -7.98 1.99 -26.22
CA ALA A 113 -7.51 0.61 -26.07
C ALA A 113 -6.39 0.49 -25.03
N ARG A 114 -6.33 -0.67 -24.36
CA ARG A 114 -5.21 -1.02 -23.47
C ARG A 114 -4.14 -1.75 -24.26
N SER A 115 -2.90 -1.31 -24.14
CA SER A 115 -1.72 -1.94 -24.76
C SER A 115 -0.76 -2.46 -23.70
N LEU A 116 -0.06 -3.56 -24.00
CA LEU A 116 1.08 -4.01 -23.21
C LEU A 116 2.27 -3.06 -23.43
N VAL A 117 2.99 -2.74 -22.37
CA VAL A 117 4.14 -1.83 -22.42
C VAL A 117 5.27 -2.31 -21.50
N PRO A 118 6.55 -2.20 -21.91
CA PRO A 118 7.67 -2.35 -20.99
C PRO A 118 7.53 -1.39 -19.82
N THR A 119 7.62 -1.91 -18.59
CA THR A 119 7.43 -1.13 -17.36
C THR A 119 8.58 -1.41 -16.40
N PRO A 120 9.37 -0.38 -16.01
CA PRO A 120 10.44 -0.56 -15.04
C PRO A 120 9.91 -0.76 -13.63
N VAL A 121 10.53 -1.67 -12.89
CA VAL A 121 10.28 -1.86 -11.47
C VAL A 121 11.04 -0.79 -10.69
N HIS A 122 10.32 0.16 -10.09
CA HIS A 122 10.93 1.25 -9.31
C HIS A 122 11.16 0.91 -7.83
N ALA A 123 10.41 -0.05 -7.29
CA ALA A 123 10.51 -0.44 -5.89
C ALA A 123 10.06 -1.89 -5.69
N ALA A 124 10.68 -2.56 -4.72
CA ALA A 124 10.30 -3.89 -4.25
C ALA A 124 10.35 -3.91 -2.71
N TRP A 125 9.29 -4.40 -2.08
CA TRP A 125 9.23 -4.58 -0.63
C TRP A 125 8.37 -5.79 -0.27
N THR A 126 8.53 -6.25 0.96
CA THR A 126 7.79 -7.39 1.52
C THR A 126 6.93 -6.93 2.69
N THR A 127 5.76 -7.53 2.84
CA THR A 127 4.89 -7.34 4.01
C THR A 127 4.26 -8.68 4.41
N THR A 128 3.84 -8.79 5.67
CA THR A 128 3.07 -9.93 6.18
C THR A 128 1.65 -9.46 6.49
N LYS A 129 0.65 -10.05 5.83
CA LYS A 129 -0.77 -9.75 6.06
C LYS A 129 -1.65 -10.94 5.66
N PRO A 130 -2.91 -11.00 6.14
CA PRO A 130 -3.87 -11.99 5.64
C PRO A 130 -3.97 -11.96 4.11
N ALA A 131 -4.10 -13.15 3.52
CA ALA A 131 -4.19 -13.34 2.08
C ALA A 131 -5.26 -14.38 1.74
N TRP A 132 -5.77 -14.29 0.51
CA TRP A 132 -6.86 -15.10 -0.01
C TRP A 132 -6.42 -15.80 -1.28
N ARG A 133 -6.91 -17.04 -1.44
CA ARG A 133 -6.72 -17.82 -2.66
C ARG A 133 -7.78 -17.44 -3.69
N VAL A 134 -7.36 -16.87 -4.80
CA VAL A 134 -8.20 -16.55 -5.96
C VAL A 134 -7.97 -17.61 -7.01
N ARG A 135 -9.01 -18.39 -7.33
CA ARG A 135 -8.97 -19.38 -8.41
C ARG A 135 -9.69 -18.81 -9.63
N LEU A 136 -8.99 -18.76 -10.76
CA LEU A 136 -9.53 -18.34 -12.03
C LEU A 136 -10.20 -19.53 -12.74
N ALA A 137 -11.03 -19.23 -13.75
CA ALA A 137 -11.81 -20.24 -14.48
C ALA A 137 -10.93 -21.26 -15.23
N ASP A 138 -9.71 -20.87 -15.63
CA ASP A 138 -8.72 -21.72 -16.27
C ASP A 138 -7.94 -22.62 -15.29
N GLY A 139 -8.27 -22.56 -14.00
CA GLY A 139 -7.59 -23.31 -12.94
C GLY A 139 -6.39 -22.59 -12.32
N THR A 140 -5.96 -21.46 -12.87
CA THR A 140 -4.87 -20.64 -12.30
C THR A 140 -5.23 -20.21 -10.88
N VAL A 141 -4.26 -20.30 -9.97
CA VAL A 141 -4.43 -19.90 -8.57
C VAL A 141 -3.47 -18.78 -8.22
N LEU A 142 -4.02 -17.69 -7.71
CA LEU A 142 -3.28 -16.55 -7.18
C LEU A 142 -3.50 -16.45 -5.67
N VAL A 143 -2.48 -16.04 -4.94
CA VAL A 143 -2.60 -15.67 -3.52
C VAL A 143 -2.46 -14.16 -3.44
N ALA A 144 -3.47 -13.47 -2.91
CA ALA A 144 -3.51 -12.01 -2.93
C ALA A 144 -4.12 -11.48 -1.62
N SER A 145 -3.69 -10.30 -1.19
CA SER A 145 -4.35 -9.60 -0.08
C SER A 145 -5.70 -9.01 -0.52
N ALA A 146 -6.61 -8.74 0.43
CA ALA A 146 -7.97 -8.25 0.14
C ALA A 146 -7.97 -6.88 -0.54
N ASP A 147 -6.99 -6.05 -0.20
CA ASP A 147 -6.78 -4.77 -0.85
C ASP A 147 -6.26 -4.90 -2.30
N HIS A 148 -5.83 -6.09 -2.76
CA HIS A 148 -5.36 -6.30 -4.13
C HIS A 148 -6.46 -6.08 -5.17
N ARG A 149 -6.15 -5.29 -6.21
CA ARG A 149 -7.07 -5.03 -7.32
C ARG A 149 -6.69 -5.82 -8.56
N PHE A 150 -7.65 -6.52 -9.13
CA PHE A 150 -7.53 -7.15 -10.44
C PHE A 150 -8.25 -6.33 -11.49
N LEU A 151 -7.68 -6.27 -12.69
CA LEU A 151 -8.33 -5.66 -13.84
C LEU A 151 -9.32 -6.65 -14.43
N THR A 152 -10.56 -6.19 -14.66
CA THR A 152 -11.63 -6.96 -15.30
C THR A 152 -12.21 -6.15 -16.46
N PRO A 153 -13.07 -6.74 -17.32
CA PRO A 153 -13.79 -5.97 -18.34
C PRO A 153 -14.63 -4.82 -17.78
N ARG A 154 -15.05 -4.88 -16.51
CA ARG A 154 -15.81 -3.82 -15.82
C ARG A 154 -14.93 -2.83 -15.05
N GLY A 155 -13.61 -2.92 -15.20
CA GLY A 155 -12.65 -2.09 -14.48
C GLY A 155 -11.94 -2.84 -13.34
N ARG A 156 -11.28 -2.08 -12.47
CA ARG A 156 -10.46 -2.62 -11.37
C ARG A 156 -11.34 -2.95 -10.16
N VAL A 157 -11.22 -4.17 -9.65
CA VAL A 157 -12.01 -4.67 -8.51
C VAL A 157 -11.12 -5.35 -7.47
N HIS A 158 -11.49 -5.27 -6.20
CA HIS A 158 -10.72 -5.81 -5.07
C HIS A 158 -10.92 -7.32 -4.87
N VAL A 159 -10.04 -7.94 -4.09
CA VAL A 159 -10.24 -9.30 -3.57
C VAL A 159 -11.09 -9.21 -2.29
N ARG A 160 -12.18 -9.95 -2.23
CA ARG A 160 -12.98 -10.04 -1.00
C ARG A 160 -13.36 -11.50 -0.75
N PRO A 161 -13.21 -12.01 0.48
CA PRO A 161 -13.85 -13.26 0.87
C PRO A 161 -15.38 -13.12 0.81
N GLU A 162 -16.08 -14.19 0.45
CA GLU A 162 -17.53 -14.25 0.57
C GLU A 162 -17.97 -13.99 2.03
N GLY A 163 -19.02 -13.19 2.23
CA GLY A 163 -19.65 -12.98 3.55
C GLY A 163 -19.07 -11.86 4.42
N CYS A 164 -17.99 -11.17 4.04
CA CYS A 164 -17.46 -10.05 4.83
C CYS A 164 -18.33 -8.78 4.69
N ALA A 165 -19.32 -8.52 5.54
CA ALA A 165 -20.15 -7.30 5.48
C ALA A 165 -19.33 -5.98 5.59
N GLY A 166 -19.81 -4.90 4.96
CA GLY A 166 -19.37 -3.52 5.27
C GLY A 166 -18.47 -2.78 4.28
N ASP A 167 -18.12 -3.33 3.12
CA ASP A 167 -17.39 -2.58 2.08
C ASP A 167 -18.15 -2.65 0.74
N GLU A 168 -18.66 -1.51 0.28
CA GLU A 168 -19.39 -1.36 -0.99
C GLU A 168 -18.47 -1.33 -2.21
N ARG A 169 -17.14 -1.42 -2.01
CA ARG A 169 -16.17 -1.37 -3.10
C ARG A 169 -16.40 -2.51 -4.10
N PRO A 170 -16.24 -2.25 -5.41
CA PRO A 170 -16.24 -3.29 -6.43
C PRO A 170 -15.22 -4.37 -6.09
N HIS A 171 -15.65 -5.64 -6.10
CA HIS A 171 -14.85 -6.81 -5.76
C HIS A 171 -15.08 -7.96 -6.74
N LEU A 172 -14.11 -8.89 -6.80
CA LEU A 172 -14.24 -10.14 -7.54
C LEU A 172 -15.46 -10.92 -7.04
N ARG A 173 -16.24 -11.45 -7.97
CA ARG A 173 -17.41 -12.31 -7.67
C ARG A 173 -17.06 -13.74 -8.03
N VAL A 174 -17.47 -14.66 -7.17
CA VAL A 174 -17.39 -16.09 -7.49
C VAL A 174 -18.41 -16.37 -8.60
N VAL A 175 -17.92 -16.91 -9.70
CA VAL A 175 -18.77 -17.44 -10.77
C VAL A 175 -19.17 -18.84 -10.33
N ARG A 176 -20.47 -19.06 -10.14
CA ARG A 176 -21.04 -20.38 -9.87
C ARG A 176 -21.28 -21.12 -11.17
#